data_AF-A0A937SMS1-F1
#
_entry.id   AF-A0A937SMS1-F1
#
_cell.length_a   1.000
_cell.length_b   1.000
_cell.length_c   1.000
_cell.angle_alpha   90.00
_cell.angle_beta   90.00
_cell.angle_gamma   90.00
#
_symmetry.space_group_name_H-M   'P 1'
#
loop_
_entity.id
_entity.type
_entity.pdbx_description
1 polymer ?
#
loop_
_entity_poly.entity_id
_entity_poly.type
_entity_poly.pdbx_seq_one_letter_code
_entity_poly.pdbx_strand_id
1 'polypeptide(L)'
;MGALILVLALAACTSGAGTTPAPEGQPPTAGQPQAEATSTAIDETLPAGPTASNGDKAFALQSPAFADGADIPQRFTCDGENLSPPLEWAGVPDGAGALMLVTFDPDAGRDLGASTDLGFVHWVVTDLPVASNGLPEGASSSAAALQGAAEADNDFAAAAGSTFPGGAVIRGTGYDGPCPPARHTYVFRLVALDRPLGLPGGTPASEAITAAEGRILGLAEWTGSYASAR
;
A
#
# COMPACT_ATOMS: atom_id res chain seq x y z
N MET A 1 -50.25 11.19 -36.15
CA MET A 1 -48.82 11.46 -36.39
C MET A 1 -48.05 10.68 -35.33
N GLY A 2 -47.29 9.62 -35.54
CA GLY A 2 -47.03 8.69 -36.63
C GLY A 2 -46.20 7.59 -35.94
N ALA A 3 -46.74 6.38 -35.82
CA ALA A 3 -46.02 5.23 -35.28
C ALA A 3 -45.31 4.54 -36.44
N LEU A 4 -43.98 4.39 -36.36
CA LEU A 4 -43.18 3.71 -37.38
C LEU A 4 -42.72 2.34 -36.87
N ILE A 5 -42.88 1.39 -37.77
CA ILE A 5 -42.89 -0.06 -37.62
C ILE A 5 -41.47 -0.64 -37.72
N LEU A 6 -41.26 -1.69 -36.92
CA LEU A 6 -40.23 -2.73 -36.95
C LEU A 6 -39.93 -3.29 -38.36
N VAL A 7 -38.64 -3.40 -38.74
CA VAL A 7 -38.19 -4.39 -39.75
C VAL A 7 -36.87 -5.04 -39.31
N LEU A 8 -36.95 -6.38 -39.22
CA LEU A 8 -35.88 -7.36 -39.05
C LEU A 8 -34.91 -7.39 -40.25
N ALA A 9 -33.63 -7.65 -40.00
CA ALA A 9 -32.79 -8.37 -40.98
C ALA A 9 -31.70 -9.19 -40.25
N LEU A 10 -31.83 -10.53 -40.34
CA LEU A 10 -30.77 -11.51 -40.10
C LEU A 10 -29.72 -11.42 -41.22
N ALA A 11 -28.45 -11.60 -40.88
CA ALA A 11 -27.47 -12.26 -41.74
C ALA A 11 -26.40 -12.96 -40.88
N ALA A 12 -26.30 -14.27 -41.07
CA ALA A 12 -25.29 -15.15 -40.51
C ALA A 12 -24.19 -15.45 -41.54
N CYS A 13 -23.14 -16.13 -41.06
CA CYS A 13 -22.02 -16.77 -41.79
C CYS A 13 -20.90 -15.80 -42.18
N THR A 14 -19.62 -16.05 -41.87
CA THR A 14 -18.85 -17.26 -42.21
C THR A 14 -17.53 -17.37 -41.42
N SER A 15 -17.05 -18.60 -41.39
CA SER A 15 -15.90 -19.18 -40.69
C SER A 15 -14.52 -18.68 -41.13
N GLY A 16 -13.54 -18.79 -40.24
CA GLY A 16 -12.11 -18.66 -40.56
C GLY A 16 -11.22 -19.26 -39.46
N ALA A 17 -11.05 -20.58 -39.48
CA ALA A 17 -10.08 -21.30 -38.67
C ALA A 17 -8.68 -21.18 -39.31
N GLY A 18 -7.67 -20.81 -38.52
CA GLY A 18 -6.25 -20.87 -38.89
C GLY A 18 -5.45 -21.44 -37.72
N THR A 19 -4.91 -22.64 -37.90
CA THR A 19 -4.08 -23.40 -36.96
C THR A 19 -2.61 -23.30 -37.42
N THR A 20 -1.73 -22.86 -36.50
CA THR A 20 -0.31 -23.25 -36.15
C THR A 20 0.63 -23.87 -37.23
N PRO A 21 1.99 -23.84 -37.11
CA PRO A 21 2.81 -23.59 -35.91
C PRO A 21 4.12 -22.77 -36.07
N ALA A 22 4.77 -22.53 -34.92
CA ALA A 22 6.12 -22.01 -34.73
C ALA A 22 7.21 -23.09 -35.00
N PRO A 23 8.48 -22.70 -35.25
CA PRO A 23 9.62 -23.58 -35.11
C PRO A 23 10.43 -23.30 -33.83
N GLU A 24 10.73 -24.37 -33.09
CA GLU A 24 11.73 -24.45 -32.01
C GLU A 24 13.16 -24.29 -32.55
N GLY A 25 14.03 -23.66 -31.75
CA GLY A 25 15.48 -23.59 -31.95
C GLY A 25 16.21 -23.63 -30.60
N GLN A 26 16.92 -24.74 -30.37
CA GLN A 26 17.66 -25.22 -29.20
C GLN A 26 18.88 -24.36 -28.77
N PRO A 27 19.28 -24.34 -27.46
CA PRO A 27 20.49 -23.70 -26.91
C PRO A 27 21.79 -24.51 -27.16
N PRO A 28 23.01 -23.93 -27.07
CA PRO A 28 23.80 -23.95 -25.81
C PRO A 28 24.78 -22.73 -25.67
N THR A 29 25.34 -22.34 -24.52
CA THR A 29 26.51 -22.96 -23.85
C THR A 29 26.94 -22.08 -22.67
N ALA A 30 27.41 -22.74 -21.60
CA ALA A 30 27.97 -22.16 -20.39
C ALA A 30 29.33 -21.44 -20.58
N GLY A 31 29.58 -20.43 -19.74
CA GLY A 31 30.91 -19.86 -19.51
C GLY A 31 30.94 -19.01 -18.23
N GLN A 32 31.48 -19.58 -17.15
CA GLN A 32 32.18 -18.85 -16.07
C GLN A 32 33.69 -19.18 -16.19
N PRO A 33 34.65 -18.61 -15.43
CA PRO A 33 34.58 -17.63 -14.33
C PRO A 33 35.71 -16.54 -14.32
N GLN A 34 35.74 -15.74 -13.23
CA GLN A 34 36.87 -14.97 -12.64
C GLN A 34 37.36 -13.73 -13.41
N ALA A 35 37.92 -12.67 -12.83
CA ALA A 35 38.12 -12.05 -11.51
C ALA A 35 38.31 -10.53 -11.86
N GLU A 36 38.43 -9.51 -11.02
CA GLU A 36 39.30 -9.28 -9.88
C GLU A 36 39.06 -7.81 -9.44
N ALA A 37 39.51 -7.48 -8.23
CA ALA A 37 39.28 -6.27 -7.47
C ALA A 37 39.66 -4.94 -8.16
N THR A 38 39.02 -3.83 -7.73
CA THR A 38 39.77 -2.63 -7.30
C THR A 38 39.01 -1.91 -6.20
N SER A 39 39.65 -1.92 -5.02
CA SER A 39 39.36 -1.12 -3.85
C SER A 39 39.75 0.34 -4.11
N THR A 40 38.84 1.28 -3.85
CA THR A 40 39.22 2.66 -3.54
C THR A 40 38.47 3.07 -2.28
N ALA A 41 39.25 3.17 -1.20
CA ALA A 41 38.83 3.77 0.06
C ALA A 41 38.47 5.24 -0.15
N ILE A 42 37.36 5.67 0.46
CA ILE A 42 37.19 7.05 0.92
C ILE A 42 36.99 7.00 2.43
N ASP A 43 38.08 7.31 3.11
CA ASP A 43 38.10 7.94 4.42
C ASP A 43 37.43 9.30 4.27
N GLU A 44 36.29 9.50 4.94
CA GLU A 44 35.80 10.82 5.36
C GLU A 44 35.01 10.63 6.65
N THR A 45 35.64 11.10 7.72
CA THR A 45 35.15 11.06 9.10
C THR A 45 33.94 12.00 9.23
N LEU A 46 32.73 11.44 9.37
CA LEU A 46 31.52 12.16 9.75
C LEU A 46 31.32 12.09 11.29
N PRO A 47 30.97 13.19 11.97
CA PRO A 47 30.88 13.22 13.42
C PRO A 47 29.73 12.35 13.94
N ALA A 48 30.04 11.55 14.97
CA ALA A 48 29.05 10.75 15.70
C ALA A 48 28.01 11.67 16.36
N GLY A 49 26.76 11.56 15.90
CA GLY A 49 25.60 12.02 16.66
C GLY A 49 25.43 11.18 17.94
N PRO A 50 24.66 11.66 18.93
CA PRO A 50 24.50 10.95 20.19
C PRO A 50 23.94 9.55 19.95
N THR A 51 24.72 8.54 20.33
CA THR A 51 24.33 7.14 20.39
C THR A 51 23.13 6.99 21.34
N ALA A 52 21.95 6.76 20.78
CA ALA A 52 20.83 6.21 21.52
C ALA A 52 21.06 4.71 21.68
N SER A 53 21.32 4.26 22.90
CA SER A 53 21.43 2.86 23.27
C SER A 53 20.31 2.53 24.25
N ASN A 54 19.25 1.92 23.74
CA ASN A 54 18.35 1.07 24.50
C ASN A 54 18.01 -0.14 23.62
N GLY A 55 18.71 -1.27 23.81
CA GLY A 55 18.27 -2.60 23.37
C GLY A 55 17.91 -2.77 21.88
N ASP A 56 18.84 -2.45 20.97
CA ASP A 56 19.07 -2.97 19.60
C ASP A 56 17.90 -3.66 18.86
N LYS A 57 16.72 -3.04 18.79
CA LYS A 57 15.78 -3.32 17.71
C LYS A 57 15.62 -2.07 16.89
N ALA A 58 16.04 -2.15 15.62
CA ALA A 58 15.72 -1.14 14.64
C ALA A 58 14.20 -0.96 14.58
N PHE A 59 13.75 0.29 14.43
CA PHE A 59 12.34 0.57 14.18
C PHE A 59 11.94 -0.12 12.88
N ALA A 60 11.03 -1.08 12.97
CA ALA A 60 10.74 -2.00 11.90
C ALA A 60 9.23 -2.24 11.79
N LEU A 61 8.76 -2.38 10.56
CA LEU A 61 7.40 -2.74 10.20
C LEU A 61 7.49 -3.98 9.29
N GLN A 62 6.56 -4.91 9.46
CA GLN A 62 6.41 -6.07 8.59
C GLN A 62 4.94 -6.51 8.47
N SER A 63 4.65 -7.35 7.49
CA SER A 63 3.40 -8.11 7.44
C SER A 63 3.70 -9.61 7.45
N PRO A 64 3.06 -10.43 8.30
CA PRO A 64 3.17 -11.88 8.21
C PRO A 64 2.45 -12.46 6.98
N ALA A 65 1.67 -11.65 6.26
CA ALA A 65 0.88 -12.13 5.12
C ALA A 65 1.65 -12.13 3.80
N PHE A 66 2.72 -11.34 3.68
CA PHE A 66 3.57 -11.27 2.48
C PHE A 66 4.95 -10.71 2.82
N ALA A 67 5.98 -11.19 2.11
CA ALA A 67 7.34 -10.66 2.24
C ALA A 67 7.45 -9.25 1.64
N ASP A 68 8.46 -8.49 2.05
CA ASP A 68 8.71 -7.15 1.52
C ASP A 68 8.91 -7.18 -0.01
N GLY A 69 8.20 -6.30 -0.71
CA GLY A 69 8.16 -6.22 -2.17
C GLY A 69 7.41 -7.36 -2.88
N ALA A 70 6.85 -8.31 -2.13
CA ALA A 70 6.10 -9.43 -2.71
C ALA A 70 4.67 -9.02 -3.11
N ASP A 71 4.00 -9.93 -3.82
CA ASP A 71 2.60 -9.73 -4.19
C ASP A 71 1.69 -9.73 -2.95
N ILE A 72 0.86 -8.70 -2.84
CA ILE A 72 -0.17 -8.58 -1.80
C ILE A 72 -1.25 -9.63 -2.08
N PRO A 73 -1.58 -10.51 -1.12
CA PRO A 73 -2.64 -11.50 -1.31
C PRO A 73 -3.98 -10.85 -1.64
N GLN A 74 -4.70 -11.46 -2.59
CA GLN A 74 -5.95 -10.96 -3.17
C GLN A 74 -6.99 -10.51 -2.13
N ARG A 75 -7.06 -11.17 -0.97
CA ARG A 75 -8.00 -10.83 0.09
C ARG A 75 -7.85 -9.42 0.66
N PHE A 76 -6.67 -8.82 0.52
CA PHE A 76 -6.41 -7.44 0.94
C PHE A 76 -6.66 -6.43 -0.17
N THR A 77 -7.13 -6.85 -1.34
CA THR A 77 -7.29 -5.98 -2.51
C THR A 77 -8.76 -5.87 -2.91
N CYS A 78 -9.04 -5.03 -3.89
CA CYS A 78 -10.38 -4.87 -4.44
C CYS A 78 -10.89 -6.10 -5.22
N ASP A 79 -10.02 -7.08 -5.48
CA ASP A 79 -10.37 -8.36 -6.08
C ASP A 79 -10.76 -9.43 -5.04
N GLY A 80 -10.62 -9.13 -3.75
CA GLY A 80 -11.01 -10.00 -2.63
C GLY A 80 -11.91 -9.26 -1.62
N GLU A 81 -11.72 -9.54 -0.34
CA GLU A 81 -12.57 -9.02 0.74
C GLU A 81 -12.26 -7.58 1.16
N ASN A 82 -11.24 -6.92 0.56
CA ASN A 82 -10.83 -5.56 0.92
C ASN A 82 -10.45 -5.42 2.42
N LEU A 83 -9.81 -6.44 3.00
CA LEU A 83 -9.36 -6.41 4.38
C LEU A 83 -8.02 -5.70 4.51
N SER A 84 -7.79 -4.93 5.58
CA SER A 84 -6.45 -4.43 5.88
C SER A 84 -5.51 -5.61 6.19
N PRO A 85 -4.27 -5.65 5.66
CA PRO A 85 -3.34 -6.73 5.97
C PRO A 85 -2.93 -6.69 7.45
N PRO A 86 -2.57 -7.85 8.04
CA PRO A 86 -1.95 -7.86 9.36
C PRO A 86 -0.60 -7.13 9.29
N LEU A 87 -0.33 -6.29 10.27
CA LEU A 87 0.93 -5.54 10.38
C LEU A 87 1.51 -5.75 11.77
N GLU A 88 2.83 -5.89 11.84
CA GLU A 88 3.58 -6.04 13.08
C GLU A 88 4.73 -5.06 13.08
N TRP A 89 5.03 -4.49 14.23
CA TRP A 89 6.17 -3.59 14.38
C TRP A 89 6.92 -3.79 15.69
N ALA A 90 8.17 -3.37 15.68
CA ALA A 90 9.05 -3.42 16.83
C ALA A 90 10.03 -2.23 16.80
N GLY A 91 10.72 -2.01 17.92
CA GLY A 91 11.76 -0.99 17.99
C GLY A 91 11.23 0.45 17.88
N VAL A 92 10.02 0.72 18.41
CA VAL A 92 9.48 2.08 18.47
C VAL A 92 10.50 3.00 19.15
N PRO A 93 10.90 4.14 18.53
CA PRO A 93 11.90 5.04 19.10
C PRO A 93 11.51 5.57 20.48
N ASP A 94 12.52 5.72 21.34
CA ASP A 94 12.36 6.38 22.64
C ASP A 94 11.79 7.80 22.46
N GLY A 95 10.89 8.20 23.36
CA GLY A 95 10.23 9.50 23.31
C GLY A 95 9.03 9.59 22.37
N ALA A 96 8.67 8.51 21.65
CA ALA A 96 7.42 8.46 20.91
C ALA A 96 6.22 8.55 21.87
N GLY A 97 5.31 9.48 21.57
CA GLY A 97 4.02 9.63 22.25
C GLY A 97 2.85 8.98 21.50
N ALA A 98 3.02 8.74 20.20
CA ALA A 98 2.03 8.08 19.35
C ALA A 98 2.68 7.48 18.10
N LEU A 99 1.98 6.55 17.46
CA LEU A 99 2.30 6.05 16.13
C LEU A 99 1.24 6.51 15.12
N MET A 100 1.65 6.72 13.87
CA MET A 100 0.76 6.90 12.74
C MET A 100 1.11 5.88 11.65
N LEU A 101 0.11 5.25 11.05
CA LEU A 101 0.27 4.39 9.88
C LEU A 101 -0.28 5.11 8.65
N VAL A 102 0.49 5.10 7.56
CA VAL A 102 0.05 5.58 6.24
C VAL A 102 0.30 4.50 5.22
N THR A 103 -0.72 4.09 4.48
CA THR A 103 -0.58 3.21 3.32
C THR A 103 -0.87 4.03 2.06
N PHE A 104 0.06 4.04 1.12
CA PHE A 104 -0.08 4.82 -0.12
C PHE A 104 0.51 4.10 -1.32
N ASP A 105 -0.01 4.44 -2.49
CA ASP A 105 0.41 3.98 -3.81
C ASP A 105 1.16 5.11 -4.52
N PRO A 106 2.51 5.08 -4.57
CA PRO A 106 3.30 6.11 -5.23
C PRO A 106 3.21 6.06 -6.76
N ASP A 107 2.72 4.96 -7.33
CA ASP A 107 2.56 4.80 -8.78
C ASP A 107 1.27 5.49 -9.27
N ALA A 108 0.33 5.78 -8.37
CA ALA A 108 -0.88 6.52 -8.65
C ALA A 108 -0.72 8.03 -8.41
N GLY A 109 -0.63 8.78 -9.51
CA GLY A 109 -0.47 10.23 -9.51
C GLY A 109 -1.77 11.03 -9.31
N ARG A 110 -1.66 12.36 -9.45
CA ARG A 110 -2.79 13.30 -9.30
C ARG A 110 -3.90 13.09 -10.33
N ASP A 111 -3.56 12.54 -11.49
CA ASP A 111 -4.49 12.15 -12.54
C ASP A 111 -5.42 11.00 -12.12
N LEU A 112 -5.00 10.19 -11.15
CA LEU A 112 -5.81 9.13 -10.55
C LEU A 112 -6.48 9.57 -9.23
N GLY A 113 -6.36 10.85 -8.84
CA GLY A 113 -7.05 11.40 -7.67
C GLY A 113 -6.23 11.45 -6.39
N ALA A 114 -4.92 11.20 -6.44
CA ALA A 114 -4.04 11.29 -5.27
C ALA A 114 -4.15 12.64 -4.54
N SER A 115 -4.43 12.61 -3.23
CA SER A 115 -4.56 13.83 -2.41
C SER A 115 -3.22 14.38 -1.91
N THR A 116 -2.15 13.60 -1.99
CA THR A 116 -0.81 13.97 -1.49
C THR A 116 0.29 13.79 -2.54
N ASP A 117 1.49 14.31 -2.24
CA ASP A 117 2.68 14.07 -3.06
C ASP A 117 3.30 12.68 -2.82
N LEU A 118 2.79 11.91 -1.85
CA LEU A 118 3.16 10.50 -1.67
C LEU A 118 2.53 9.60 -2.73
N GLY A 119 1.47 10.06 -3.39
CA GLY A 119 0.62 9.25 -4.27
C GLY A 119 -0.77 9.04 -3.65
N PHE A 120 -1.48 8.03 -4.13
CA PHE A 120 -2.86 7.75 -3.75
C PHE A 120 -2.90 7.09 -2.36
N VAL A 121 -3.61 7.69 -1.42
CA VAL A 121 -3.64 7.23 -0.02
C VAL A 121 -4.76 6.20 0.17
N HIS A 122 -4.38 5.01 0.62
CA HIS A 122 -5.25 3.85 0.84
C HIS A 122 -5.69 3.70 2.29
N TRP A 123 -4.88 4.16 3.24
CA TRP A 123 -5.19 4.05 4.67
C TRP A 123 -4.36 5.03 5.50
N VAL A 124 -5.00 5.72 6.44
CA VAL A 124 -4.31 6.49 7.48
C VAL A 124 -4.92 6.15 8.83
N VAL A 125 -4.07 5.77 9.79
CA VAL A 125 -4.44 5.56 11.20
C VAL A 125 -3.59 6.47 12.06
N THR A 126 -4.21 7.30 12.88
CA THR A 126 -3.53 8.24 13.78
C THR A 126 -3.67 7.81 15.23
N ASP A 127 -2.71 8.21 16.05
CA ASP A 127 -2.72 8.01 17.50
C ASP A 127 -2.78 6.54 17.93
N LEU A 128 -2.12 5.66 17.16
CA LEU A 128 -1.86 4.29 17.55
C LEU A 128 -1.00 4.26 18.83
N PRO A 129 -1.37 3.46 19.85
CA PRO A 129 -0.59 3.39 21.09
C PRO A 129 0.83 2.89 20.84
N VAL A 130 1.83 3.53 21.43
CA VAL A 130 3.24 3.11 21.32
C VAL A 130 3.53 1.75 21.95
N ALA A 131 2.65 1.30 22.85
CA ALA A 131 2.72 -0.04 23.45
C ALA A 131 2.11 -1.14 22.58
N SER A 132 1.40 -0.78 21.50
CA SER A 132 0.93 -1.74 20.51
C SER A 132 2.12 -2.32 19.74
N ASN A 133 1.99 -3.57 19.30
CA ASN A 133 2.97 -4.30 18.51
C ASN A 133 2.46 -4.64 17.10
N GLY A 134 1.26 -4.18 16.74
CA GLY A 134 0.67 -4.52 15.46
C GLY A 134 -0.80 -4.14 15.31
N LEU A 135 -1.31 -4.40 14.11
CA LEU A 135 -2.73 -4.43 13.79
C LEU A 135 -3.06 -5.81 13.22
N PRO A 136 -4.13 -6.47 13.72
CA PRO A 136 -4.55 -7.73 13.14
C PRO A 136 -5.08 -7.54 11.71
N GLU A 137 -5.17 -8.64 10.98
CA GLU A 137 -5.90 -8.66 9.72
C GLU A 137 -7.31 -8.09 9.89
N GLY A 138 -7.72 -7.24 8.95
CA GLY A 138 -9.03 -6.60 8.97
C GLY A 138 -9.21 -5.62 10.13
N ALA A 139 -8.15 -5.14 10.77
CA ALA A 139 -8.23 -4.17 11.87
C ALA A 139 -9.09 -2.94 11.53
N SER A 140 -9.01 -2.44 10.30
CA SER A 140 -9.83 -1.31 9.87
C SER A 140 -11.34 -1.62 10.01
N SER A 141 -11.77 -2.88 9.91
CA SER A 141 -13.18 -3.29 10.04
C SER A 141 -13.66 -3.41 11.50
N SER A 142 -12.83 -3.05 12.48
CA SER A 142 -13.14 -3.16 13.91
C SER A 142 -12.55 -2.01 14.72
N ALA A 143 -13.40 -1.14 15.25
CA ALA A 143 -12.96 -0.05 16.15
C ALA A 143 -12.18 -0.57 17.37
N ALA A 144 -12.51 -1.77 17.87
CA ALA A 144 -11.77 -2.40 18.97
C ALA A 144 -10.34 -2.79 18.56
N ALA A 145 -10.13 -3.24 17.31
CA ALA A 145 -8.82 -3.62 16.80
C ALA A 145 -7.87 -2.42 16.60
N LEU A 146 -8.42 -1.21 16.47
CA LEU A 146 -7.66 0.04 16.36
C LEU A 146 -7.18 0.58 17.71
N GLN A 147 -7.57 -0.03 18.83
CA GLN A 147 -6.98 0.27 20.16
C GLN A 147 -7.13 1.74 20.59
N GLY A 148 -8.23 2.40 20.19
CA GLY A 148 -8.49 3.80 20.49
C GLY A 148 -7.89 4.81 19.49
N ALA A 149 -7.16 4.32 18.48
CA ALA A 149 -6.70 5.12 17.35
C ALA A 149 -7.86 5.58 16.47
N ALA A 150 -7.63 6.63 15.68
CA ALA A 150 -8.60 7.15 14.71
C ALA A 150 -8.18 6.81 13.28
N GLU A 151 -9.16 6.62 12.40
CA GLU A 151 -8.92 6.47 10.96
C GLU A 151 -9.28 7.75 10.23
N ALA A 152 -8.43 8.15 9.30
CA ALA A 152 -8.68 9.26 8.41
C ALA A 152 -9.48 8.82 7.17
N ASP A 153 -10.05 9.79 6.47
CA ASP A 153 -10.61 9.60 5.13
C ASP A 153 -9.46 9.34 4.14
N ASN A 154 -9.60 8.31 3.32
CA ASN A 154 -8.65 7.94 2.27
C ASN A 154 -9.06 8.56 0.91
N ASP A 155 -8.27 8.34 -0.14
CA ASP A 155 -8.52 8.98 -1.44
C ASP A 155 -9.74 8.38 -2.18
N PHE A 156 -10.33 7.28 -1.67
CA PHE A 156 -11.62 6.76 -2.12
C PHE A 156 -12.83 7.41 -1.42
N ALA A 157 -12.65 8.37 -0.50
CA ALA A 157 -13.73 8.96 0.29
C ALA A 157 -14.93 9.45 -0.55
N ALA A 158 -14.68 10.01 -1.74
CA ALA A 158 -15.75 10.44 -2.66
C ALA A 158 -16.60 9.29 -3.23
N ALA A 159 -16.08 8.05 -3.23
CA ALA A 159 -16.74 6.85 -3.71
C ALA A 159 -17.28 5.94 -2.59
N ALA A 160 -17.21 6.38 -1.32
CA ALA A 160 -17.68 5.63 -0.16
C ALA A 160 -19.10 5.08 -0.34
N GLY A 161 -19.31 3.81 0.04
CA GLY A 161 -20.57 3.10 -0.12
C GLY A 161 -20.83 2.53 -1.52
N SER A 162 -20.01 2.88 -2.51
CA SER A 162 -20.00 2.19 -3.81
C SER A 162 -19.29 0.84 -3.70
N THR A 163 -19.23 0.09 -4.80
CA THR A 163 -18.50 -1.19 -4.85
C THR A 163 -17.33 -1.10 -5.80
N PHE A 164 -16.22 -1.68 -5.39
CA PHE A 164 -15.14 -1.99 -6.31
C PHE A 164 -15.64 -2.94 -7.40
N PRO A 165 -14.93 -3.03 -8.55
CA PRO A 165 -15.24 -4.03 -9.56
C PRO A 165 -15.35 -5.47 -9.01
N GLY A 166 -14.69 -5.80 -7.89
CA GLY A 166 -14.73 -7.13 -7.25
C GLY A 166 -15.88 -7.36 -6.30
N GLY A 167 -16.74 -6.36 -6.11
CA GLY A 167 -17.91 -6.44 -5.25
C GLY A 167 -17.67 -6.03 -3.80
N ALA A 168 -16.42 -5.88 -3.36
CA ALA A 168 -16.13 -5.29 -2.06
C ALA A 168 -16.62 -3.83 -1.99
N VAL A 169 -17.20 -3.44 -0.84
CA VAL A 169 -17.69 -2.08 -0.62
C VAL A 169 -16.51 -1.17 -0.34
N ILE A 170 -16.48 -0.02 -1.03
CA ILE A 170 -15.54 1.07 -0.77
C ILE A 170 -15.93 1.75 0.53
N ARG A 171 -14.97 1.89 1.43
CA ARG A 171 -15.22 2.46 2.75
C ARG A 171 -15.09 3.97 2.77
N GLY A 172 -14.06 4.51 2.14
CA GLY A 172 -13.73 5.93 2.13
C GLY A 172 -13.09 6.46 3.43
N THR A 173 -13.43 5.88 4.58
CA THR A 173 -12.72 6.06 5.86
C THR A 173 -12.08 4.74 6.28
N GLY A 174 -10.79 4.80 6.63
CA GLY A 174 -10.01 3.61 6.94
C GLY A 174 -9.37 2.98 5.69
N TYR A 175 -9.27 1.66 5.68
CA TYR A 175 -8.56 0.93 4.63
C TYR A 175 -9.45 0.67 3.41
N ASP A 176 -8.97 1.06 2.24
CA ASP A 176 -9.43 0.53 0.96
C ASP A 176 -8.19 0.06 0.18
N GLY A 177 -8.18 -1.20 -0.22
CA GLY A 177 -7.01 -1.90 -0.72
C GLY A 177 -6.67 -1.63 -2.18
N PRO A 178 -5.57 -2.26 -2.67
CA PRO A 178 -5.13 -2.16 -4.04
C PRO A 178 -6.25 -2.39 -5.06
N CYS A 179 -6.40 -1.46 -6.00
CA CYS A 179 -7.25 -1.62 -7.17
C CYS A 179 -6.66 -0.99 -8.44
N PRO A 180 -5.41 -1.35 -8.79
CA PRO A 180 -4.70 -0.60 -9.81
C PRO A 180 -5.08 -1.06 -11.23
N PRO A 181 -5.02 -0.16 -12.23
CA PRO A 181 -5.24 -0.50 -13.65
C PRO A 181 -4.08 -1.29 -14.26
N ALA A 182 -2.91 -1.26 -13.64
CA ALA A 182 -1.71 -2.03 -14.00
C ALA A 182 -0.99 -2.48 -12.72
N ARG A 183 0.22 -3.04 -12.81
CA ARG A 183 1.00 -3.36 -11.60
C ARG A 183 1.42 -2.08 -10.88
N HIS A 184 1.03 -1.93 -9.62
CA HIS A 184 1.43 -0.84 -8.74
C HIS A 184 2.10 -1.37 -7.46
N THR A 185 2.78 -0.47 -6.77
CA THR A 185 3.45 -0.64 -5.49
C THR A 185 2.63 0.02 -4.40
N TYR A 186 2.64 -0.55 -3.20
CA TYR A 186 1.98 -0.02 -2.03
C TYR A 186 2.97 0.02 -0.89
N VAL A 187 3.16 1.21 -0.32
CA VAL A 187 4.06 1.46 0.80
C VAL A 187 3.23 1.58 2.06
N PHE A 188 3.49 0.71 3.01
CA PHE A 188 3.01 0.81 4.39
C PHE A 188 4.10 1.52 5.18
N ARG A 189 3.83 2.72 5.67
CA ARG A 189 4.76 3.54 6.45
C ARG A 189 4.24 3.72 7.86
N LEU A 190 5.01 3.23 8.83
CA LEU A 190 4.80 3.51 10.24
C LEU A 190 5.67 4.69 10.66
N VAL A 191 5.05 5.66 11.30
CA VAL A 191 5.66 6.92 11.72
C VAL A 191 5.59 7.00 13.24
N ALA A 192 6.74 7.15 13.90
CA ALA A 192 6.80 7.47 15.31
C ALA A 192 6.73 8.97 15.52
N LEU A 193 5.81 9.44 16.36
CA LEU A 193 5.55 10.86 16.61
C LEU A 193 5.88 11.22 18.06
N ASP A 194 6.40 12.41 18.29
CA ASP A 194 6.72 12.92 19.64
C ASP A 194 5.49 13.08 20.55
N ARG A 195 4.29 13.24 19.97
CA ARG A 195 3.01 13.34 20.67
C ARG A 195 1.83 12.92 19.79
N PRO A 196 0.68 12.58 20.38
CA PRO A 196 -0.56 12.37 19.64
C PRO A 196 -0.98 13.60 18.81
N LEU A 197 -1.61 13.36 17.67
CA LEU A 197 -2.17 14.37 16.78
C LEU A 197 -3.52 14.89 17.28
N GLY A 198 -4.32 14.04 17.93
CA GLY A 198 -5.63 14.42 18.48
C GLY A 198 -6.66 14.74 17.40
N LEU A 199 -6.54 14.11 16.23
CA LEU A 199 -7.43 14.34 15.10
C LEU A 199 -8.70 13.47 15.22
N PRO A 200 -9.87 13.99 14.86
CA PRO A 200 -11.08 13.19 14.80
C PRO A 200 -11.00 12.15 13.67
N GLY A 201 -11.75 11.05 13.81
CA GLY A 201 -11.95 10.13 12.70
C GLY A 201 -12.61 10.83 11.51
N GLY A 202 -12.23 10.45 10.30
CA GLY A 202 -12.68 11.07 9.05
C GLY A 202 -11.99 12.39 8.70
N THR A 203 -10.92 12.79 9.41
CA THR A 203 -10.04 13.86 8.92
C THR A 203 -9.48 13.46 7.54
N PRO A 204 -9.39 14.35 6.53
CA PRO A 204 -8.79 14.01 5.25
C PRO A 204 -7.34 13.50 5.41
N ALA A 205 -6.96 12.45 4.67
CA ALA A 205 -5.61 11.88 4.71
C ALA A 205 -4.51 12.93 4.56
N SER A 206 -4.68 13.88 3.63
CA SER A 206 -3.72 14.96 3.40
C SER A 206 -3.52 15.85 4.64
N GLU A 207 -4.59 16.16 5.37
CA GLU A 207 -4.53 16.92 6.61
C GLU A 207 -3.88 16.11 7.73
N ALA A 208 -4.23 14.83 7.87
CA ALA A 208 -3.63 13.94 8.87
C ALA A 208 -2.12 13.77 8.66
N ILE A 209 -1.69 13.58 7.40
CA ILE A 209 -0.27 13.47 7.04
C ILE A 209 0.46 14.78 7.30
N THR A 210 -0.12 15.92 6.92
CA THR A 210 0.47 17.25 7.19
C THR A 210 0.59 17.51 8.70
N ALA A 211 -0.37 17.05 9.50
CA ALA A 211 -0.34 17.22 10.95
C ALA A 211 0.83 16.47 11.62
N ALA A 212 1.40 15.44 10.97
CA ALA A 212 2.59 14.74 11.47
C ALA A 212 3.90 15.52 11.24
N GLU A 213 3.91 16.52 10.35
CA GLU A 213 5.11 17.30 10.05
C GLU A 213 5.67 17.98 11.31
N GLY A 214 7.00 17.98 11.42
CA GLY A 214 7.71 18.53 12.57
C GLY A 214 7.58 17.72 13.87
N ARG A 215 6.92 16.56 13.86
CA ARG A 215 6.76 15.66 15.03
C ARG A 215 7.43 14.28 14.86
N ILE A 216 8.00 14.00 13.70
CA ILE A 216 8.52 12.69 13.33
C ILE A 216 9.83 12.39 14.08
N LEU A 217 9.85 11.26 14.80
CA LEU A 217 11.03 10.72 15.49
C LEU A 217 11.65 9.52 14.75
N GLY A 218 10.87 8.84 13.90
CA GLY A 218 11.36 7.70 13.13
C GLY A 218 10.33 7.20 12.13
N LEU A 219 10.83 6.49 11.12
CA LEU A 219 10.03 5.87 10.06
C LEU A 219 10.45 4.40 9.89
N ALA A 220 9.47 3.55 9.63
CA ALA A 220 9.67 2.19 9.16
C ALA A 220 8.72 1.94 7.99
N GLU A 221 9.20 1.25 6.96
CA GLU A 221 8.42 0.97 5.76
C GLU A 221 8.39 -0.53 5.48
N TRP A 222 7.27 -0.96 4.90
CA TRP A 222 7.08 -2.28 4.31
C TRP A 222 6.38 -2.10 2.97
N THR A 223 6.80 -2.84 1.95
CA THR A 223 6.25 -2.70 0.61
C THR A 223 5.56 -3.98 0.16
N GLY A 224 4.53 -3.82 -0.66
CA GLY A 224 3.94 -4.91 -1.43
C GLY A 224 3.56 -4.41 -2.81
N SER A 225 3.42 -5.32 -3.76
CA SER A 225 2.95 -4.99 -5.10
C SER A 225 1.63 -5.68 -5.39
N TYR A 226 0.84 -5.11 -6.29
CA TYR A 226 -0.34 -5.79 -6.80
C TYR A 226 -0.56 -5.46 -8.26
N ALA A 227 -1.01 -6.46 -9.01
CA ALA A 227 -1.53 -6.29 -10.36
C ALA A 227 -2.88 -7.01 -10.39
N SER A 228 -3.94 -6.29 -10.74
CA SER A 228 -5.24 -6.94 -10.94
C SER A 228 -5.16 -7.89 -12.14
N ALA A 229 -5.85 -9.03 -12.04
CA ALA A 229 -5.92 -10.01 -13.12
C ALA A 229 -7.01 -9.68 -14.17
N ARG A 230 -7.57 -8.47 -14.13
CA ARG A 230 -8.72 -8.05 -14.93
C ARG A 230 -8.34 -7.28 -16.18
#